data_AF-M3GBH5-F1
#
_entry.id   AF-M3GBH5-F1
#
_cell.length_a   1.000
_cell.length_b   1.000
_cell.length_c   1.000
_cell.angle_alpha   90.00
_cell.angle_beta   90.00
_cell.angle_gamma   90.00
#
_symmetry.space_group_name_H-M   'P 1'
#
loop_
_entity.id
_entity.type
_entity.pdbx_description
1 polymer ?
#
loop_
_entity_poly.entity_id
_entity_poly.type
_entity_poly.pdbx_seq_one_letter_code
_entity_poly.pdbx_strand_id
1 'polypeptide(L)' 'MESILKFLKLSKDGIYSAEIPSSEQEVELKMRSEVASKQYSDYYEVISKNHSIPVMDREVKSF' A
#
# COMPACT_ATOMS: atom_id res chain seq x y z
N MET A 1 18.46 2.43 -17.05
CA MET A 1 17.09 2.91 -16.75
C MET A 1 16.06 2.24 -17.65
N GLU A 2 16.32 2.09 -18.95
CA GLU A 2 15.38 1.43 -19.89
C GLU A 2 15.02 -0.03 -19.57
N SER A 3 15.87 -0.78 -18.85
CA SER A 3 15.61 -2.19 -18.56
C SER A 3 14.50 -2.43 -17.52
N ILE A 4 14.32 -1.51 -16.57
CA ILE A 4 13.36 -1.69 -15.45
C ILE A 4 11.92 -1.46 -15.91
N LEU A 5 11.70 -0.50 -16.81
CA LEU A 5 10.36 -0.08 -17.24
C LEU A 5 9.85 -0.86 -18.46
N LYS A 6 10.65 -1.81 -18.98
CA LYS A 6 10.38 -2.54 -20.22
C LYS A 6 9.03 -3.30 -20.21
N PHE A 7 8.56 -3.70 -19.03
CA PHE A 7 7.31 -4.45 -18.85
C PHE A 7 6.11 -3.55 -18.53
N LEU A 8 6.29 -2.22 -18.49
CA LEU A 8 5.25 -1.27 -18.15
C LEU A 8 4.75 -0.53 -19.40
N LYS A 9 3.45 -0.25 -19.45
CA LYS A 9 2.79 0.54 -20.48
C LYS A 9 2.71 2.00 -20.01
N LEU A 10 3.23 2.93 -20.80
CA LEU A 10 3.10 4.36 -20.55
C LEU A 10 1.73 4.86 -21.01
N SER A 11 0.95 5.39 -20.06
CA SER A 11 -0.36 5.96 -20.31
C SER A 11 -0.28 7.43 -20.76
N LYS A 12 -1.40 7.97 -21.29
CA LYS A 12 -1.47 9.35 -21.81
C LYS A 12 -1.28 10.43 -20.75
N ASP A 13 -1.48 10.08 -19.49
CA ASP A 13 -1.23 10.90 -18.30
C ASP A 13 0.26 10.92 -17.90
N GLY A 14 1.12 10.17 -18.60
CA GLY A 14 2.55 10.06 -18.31
C GLY A 14 2.89 9.03 -17.23
N ILE A 15 1.92 8.22 -16.78
CA ILE A 15 2.12 7.21 -15.73
C ILE A 15 2.39 5.84 -16.36
N TYR A 16 3.44 5.16 -15.90
CA TYR A 16 3.72 3.77 -16.26
C TYR A 16 2.82 2.81 -15.47
N SER A 17 2.18 1.86 -16.15
CA SER A 17 1.25 0.89 -15.57
C SER A 17 1.56 -0.54 -16.04
N ALA A 18 1.09 -1.55 -15.33
CA ALA A 18 1.17 -2.95 -15.74
C ALA A 18 -0.23 -3.58 -15.69
N GLU A 19 -0.52 -4.49 -16.62
CA GLU A 19 -1.65 -5.40 -16.49
C GLU A 19 -1.26 -6.51 -15.53
N ILE A 20 -1.76 -6.43 -14.30
CA ILE A 20 -1.58 -7.47 -13.28
C ILE A 20 -2.78 -8.42 -13.38
N PRO A 21 -2.57 -9.74 -13.52
CA PRO A 21 -3.67 -10.71 -13.52
C PRO A 21 -4.44 -10.64 -12.20
N SER A 22 -5.78 -10.50 -12.25
CA SER A 22 -6.59 -10.34 -11.03
C SER A 22 -6.53 -11.55 -10.10
N SER A 23 -6.23 -12.74 -10.64
CA SER A 23 -6.16 -13.99 -9.90
C SER A 23 -5.13 -13.99 -8.77
N GLU A 24 -4.09 -13.16 -8.86
CA GLU A 24 -3.06 -13.07 -7.81
C GLU A 24 -3.44 -12.09 -6.68
N GLN A 25 -4.50 -11.31 -6.85
CA GLN A 25 -4.85 -10.20 -5.95
C GLN A 25 -6.22 -10.32 -5.29
N GLU A 26 -7.00 -11.38 -5.54
CA GLU A 26 -8.35 -11.52 -4.98
C GLU A 26 -8.37 -11.41 -3.45
N VAL A 27 -7.38 -12.03 -2.78
CA VAL A 27 -7.24 -11.96 -1.33
C VAL A 27 -6.92 -10.54 -0.86
N GLU A 28 -6.02 -9.85 -1.56
CA GLU A 28 -5.62 -8.48 -1.24
C GLU A 28 -6.78 -7.50 -1.45
N LEU A 29 -7.51 -7.61 -2.57
CA LEU A 29 -8.68 -6.80 -2.88
C LEU A 29 -9.78 -6.98 -1.83
N LYS A 30 -10.04 -8.23 -1.41
CA LYS A 30 -10.99 -8.52 -0.34
C LYS A 30 -10.56 -7.86 0.96
N MET A 31 -9.31 -8.06 1.38
CA MET A 31 -8.78 -7.46 2.62
C MET A 31 -8.82 -5.92 2.58
N ARG A 32 -8.44 -5.29 1.46
CA ARG A 32 -8.51 -3.84 1.29
C ARG A 32 -9.94 -3.33 1.38
N SER A 33 -10.89 -4.02 0.76
CA SER A 33 -12.30 -3.66 0.82
C SER A 33 -12.87 -3.79 2.24
N GLU A 34 -12.50 -4.85 2.95
CA GLU A 34 -12.87 -5.06 4.36
C GLU A 34 -12.29 -4.00 5.29
N VAL A 35 -11.06 -3.52 5.04
CA VAL A 35 -10.47 -2.42 5.83
C VAL A 35 -11.13 -1.08 5.49
N ALA A 36 -11.33 -0.79 4.21
CA ALA A 36 -11.90 0.48 3.76
C ALA A 36 -13.37 0.67 4.14
N SER A 37 -14.12 -0.43 4.32
CA SER A 37 -15.51 -0.38 4.77
C SER A 37 -15.68 -0.09 6.27
N LYS A 38 -14.61 -0.15 7.06
CA LYS A 38 -14.68 0.14 8.49
C LYS A 38 -14.88 1.63 8.72
N GLN A 39 -15.88 1.94 9.52
CA GLN A 39 -16.14 3.30 9.99
C GLN A 39 -15.60 3.44 11.41
N TYR A 40 -14.76 4.44 11.62
CA TYR A 40 -14.18 4.73 12.93
C TYR A 40 -14.68 6.08 13.41
N SER A 41 -15.05 6.15 14.69
CA SER A 41 -15.40 7.41 15.35
C SER A 41 -14.19 8.34 15.49
N ASP A 42 -13.00 7.75 15.71
CA ASP A 42 -11.72 8.44 15.74
C ASP A 42 -10.67 7.62 14.98
N TYR A 43 -10.30 8.10 13.79
CA TYR A 43 -9.28 7.46 12.97
C TYR A 43 -7.88 7.56 13.59
N TYR A 44 -7.56 8.65 14.29
CA TYR A 44 -6.24 8.82 14.91
C TYR A 44 -6.03 7.84 16.05
N GLU A 45 -7.06 7.63 16.87
CA GLU A 45 -7.02 6.63 17.95
C GLU A 45 -6.75 5.23 17.39
N VAL A 46 -7.47 4.85 16.33
CA VAL A 46 -7.33 3.52 15.71
C VAL A 46 -5.96 3.35 15.04
N ILE A 47 -5.47 4.37 14.33
CA ILE A 47 -4.15 4.32 13.69
C ILE A 47 -3.04 4.22 14.74
N SER A 48 -3.15 4.96 15.86
CA SER A 48 -2.15 4.92 16.95
C SER A 48 -1.95 3.51 17.54
N LYS A 49 -3.00 2.68 17.53
CA LYS A 49 -2.96 1.29 18.02
C LYS A 49 -2.28 0.31 17.06
N ASN A 50 -2.20 0.67 15.77
CA ASN A 50 -1.70 -0.20 14.71
C ASN A 50 -0.35 0.25 14.14
N HIS A 51 0.21 1.36 14.60
CA HIS A 51 1.53 1.77 14.19
C HIS A 51 2.59 0.82 14.77
N SER A 52 3.53 0.41 13.92
CA SER A 52 4.83 -0.17 14.29
C SER A 52 5.72 0.83 15.05
N ILE A 53 5.14 1.59 15.99
CA ILE A 53 5.85 2.53 16.86
C ILE A 53 7.06 1.86 17.50
N PRO A 54 7.02 0.59 17.97
CA PRO A 54 8.22 -0.03 18.55
C PRO A 54 9.38 -0.22 17.54
N VAL A 55 9.07 -0.46 16.26
CA VAL A 55 10.10 -0.65 15.22
C VAL A 55 10.63 0.70 14.76
N MET A 56 9.75 1.65 14.47
CA MET A 56 10.15 3.01 14.08
C MET A 56 10.90 3.74 15.22
N ASP A 57 10.47 3.58 16.48
CA ASP A 57 11.19 4.12 17.66
C ASP A 57 12.59 3.51 17.79
N ARG A 58 12.74 2.22 17.46
CA ARG A 58 14.04 1.54 17.46
C ARG A 58 14.93 2.03 16.34
N GLU A 59 14.37 2.28 15.16
CA GLU A 59 15.07 2.86 14.01
C GLU A 59 15.55 4.28 14.34
N VAL A 60 14.69 5.15 14.88
CA VAL A 60 15.06 6.52 15.28
C VAL A 60 16.14 6.55 16.36
N LYS A 61 16.12 5.63 17.33
CA LYS A 61 17.18 5.53 18.36
C LYS A 61 18.52 5.01 17.84
N SER A 62 18.52 4.36 16.68
CA SER A 62 19.72 3.76 16.09
C SER A 62 20.45 4.72 15.12
N PHE A 63 19.83 5.85 14.78
CA PHE A 63 20.41 6.97 14.04
C PHE A 63 20.84 8.10 15.00
#